data_AF-A0A3D3EVQ1-F1
#
_entry.id   AF-A0A3D3EVQ1-F1
#
_cell.length_a   1.000
_cell.length_b   1.000
_cell.length_c   1.000
_cell.angle_alpha   90.00
_cell.angle_beta   90.00
_cell.angle_gamma   90.00
#
_symmetry.space_group_name_H-M   'P 1'
#
loop_
_entity.id
_entity.type
_entity.pdbx_description
1 polymer ?
#
loop_
_entity_poly.entity_id
_entity_poly.type
_entity_poly.pdbx_seq_one_letter_code
_entity_poly.pdbx_strand_id
1 'polypeptide(L)'
;DTGIDFTNPVFQKEDNTTRIVALWDQTIESADQYPPNTNYGTEYSREQINTALQSGNPYDLAPSKDLNGHGTMMAGIAGGRDMPDKGFYGVATDAEYVVVKLKEAKPYLREFFRIPEGAVAYQTNDIMFGVKYVSDKARELGRPIVICLGLGTSLASHDGLEPLSLYLSEVGDISGNAVVVAVG
;
A
#
# COMPACT_ATOMS: atom_id res chain seq x y z
N ASP A 1 3.62 -0.86 0.95
CA ASP A 1 4.11 -1.79 1.98
C ASP A 1 4.09 -3.22 1.42
N THR A 2 4.02 -4.26 2.24
CA THR A 2 3.94 -5.68 1.85
C THR A 2 2.57 -6.11 1.33
N GLY A 3 1.58 -5.21 1.37
CA GLY A 3 0.21 -5.43 0.94
C GLY A 3 -0.78 -5.29 2.09
N ILE A 4 -1.94 -5.91 1.94
CA ILE A 4 -2.96 -5.99 2.98
C ILE A 4 -3.72 -7.31 2.85
N ASP A 5 -4.06 -7.94 3.96
CA ASP A 5 -5.09 -8.98 4.01
C ASP A 5 -6.47 -8.33 3.90
N PHE A 6 -6.97 -8.18 2.66
CA PHE A 6 -8.28 -7.60 2.40
C PHE A 6 -9.45 -8.45 2.93
N THR A 7 -9.21 -9.72 3.29
CA THR A 7 -10.23 -10.61 3.86
C THR A 7 -10.42 -10.41 5.35
N ASN A 8 -9.51 -9.68 6.01
CA ASN A 8 -9.59 -9.43 7.44
C ASN A 8 -10.80 -8.53 7.78
N PRO A 9 -11.70 -8.95 8.71
CA PRO A 9 -12.88 -8.17 9.08
C PRO A 9 -12.57 -6.77 9.60
N VAL A 10 -11.37 -6.53 10.15
CA VAL A 10 -10.98 -5.20 10.60
C VAL A 10 -10.90 -4.19 9.46
N PHE A 11 -10.85 -4.58 8.19
CA PHE A 11 -10.86 -3.67 7.02
C PHE A 11 -12.22 -3.61 6.33
N GLN A 12 -13.26 -4.22 6.90
CA GLN A 12 -14.62 -4.20 6.37
C GLN A 12 -15.50 -3.21 7.14
N LYS A 13 -16.54 -2.72 6.47
CA LYS A 13 -17.65 -1.95 7.05
C LYS A 13 -18.62 -2.91 7.75
N GLU A 14 -19.61 -2.36 8.44
CA GLU A 14 -20.61 -3.15 9.17
C GLU A 14 -21.49 -4.03 8.26
N ASP A 15 -21.66 -3.62 7.00
CA ASP A 15 -22.37 -4.37 5.97
C ASP A 15 -21.52 -5.44 5.26
N ASN A 16 -20.32 -5.72 5.80
CA ASN A 16 -19.30 -6.62 5.24
C ASN A 16 -18.72 -6.20 3.88
N THR A 17 -18.95 -4.95 3.44
CA THR A 17 -18.23 -4.39 2.30
C THR A 17 -16.85 -3.87 2.71
N THR A 18 -15.89 -3.84 1.79
CA THR A 18 -14.53 -3.40 2.07
C THR A 18 -14.44 -1.88 2.30
N ARG A 19 -13.51 -1.47 3.16
CA ARG A 19 -13.05 -0.06 3.26
C ARG A 19 -11.85 0.22 2.35
N ILE A 20 -11.36 -0.77 1.62
CA ILE A 20 -10.29 -0.60 0.64
C ILE A 20 -10.91 -0.09 -0.67
N VAL A 21 -10.57 1.13 -1.05
CA VAL A 21 -11.07 1.76 -2.27
C VAL A 21 -10.37 1.20 -3.50
N ALA A 22 -9.06 1.01 -3.39
CA ALA A 22 -8.26 0.38 -4.43
C ALA A 22 -7.01 -0.28 -3.82
N LEU A 23 -6.61 -1.40 -4.41
CA LEU A 23 -5.42 -2.17 -4.06
C LEU A 23 -4.60 -2.40 -5.32
N TRP A 24 -3.41 -1.82 -5.40
CA TRP A 24 -2.45 -2.10 -6.45
C TRP A 24 -1.40 -3.10 -5.96
N ASP A 25 -1.39 -4.29 -6.56
CA ASP A 25 -0.35 -5.28 -6.34
C ASP A 25 0.67 -5.24 -7.47
N GLN A 26 1.85 -4.68 -7.18
CA GLN A 26 2.95 -4.56 -8.14
C GLN A 26 3.58 -5.91 -8.54
N THR A 27 3.26 -6.98 -7.81
CA THR A 27 3.84 -8.33 -8.04
C THR A 27 3.00 -9.20 -8.98
N ILE A 28 1.75 -8.82 -9.26
CA ILE A 28 0.83 -9.61 -10.07
C ILE A 28 0.75 -9.01 -11.46
N GLU A 29 1.14 -9.77 -12.48
CA GLU A 29 0.98 -9.34 -13.88
C GLU A 29 -0.46 -9.55 -14.36
N SER A 30 -0.98 -8.56 -15.06
CA SER A 30 -2.26 -8.63 -15.78
C SER A 30 -2.07 -8.10 -17.20
N ALA A 31 -2.98 -8.48 -18.11
CA ALA A 31 -2.92 -8.01 -19.49
C ALA A 31 -3.33 -6.54 -19.63
N ASP A 32 -4.30 -6.10 -18.82
CA ASP A 32 -5.03 -4.84 -19.00
C ASP A 32 -5.51 -4.18 -17.69
N GLN A 33 -5.13 -4.71 -16.51
CA GLN A 33 -5.61 -4.23 -15.20
C GLN A 33 -4.54 -3.45 -14.42
N TYR A 34 -3.48 -2.98 -15.07
CA TYR A 34 -2.53 -2.08 -14.43
C TYR A 34 -3.13 -0.68 -14.26
N PRO A 35 -2.79 0.06 -13.19
CA PRO A 35 -3.25 1.45 -13.02
C PRO A 35 -2.91 2.34 -14.24
N PRO A 36 -3.68 3.41 -14.51
CA PRO A 36 -3.42 4.31 -15.62
C PRO A 36 -1.99 4.87 -15.61
N ASN A 37 -1.34 4.88 -16.78
CA ASN A 37 0.05 5.33 -16.96
C ASN A 37 1.09 4.53 -16.14
N THR A 38 0.71 3.37 -15.62
CA THR A 38 1.63 2.32 -15.18
C THR A 38 1.65 1.22 -16.25
N ASN A 39 2.67 0.37 -16.26
CA ASN A 39 2.82 -0.70 -17.25
C ASN A 39 3.08 -2.06 -16.57
N TYR A 40 2.69 -2.22 -15.30
CA TYR A 40 2.90 -3.44 -14.52
C TYR A 40 2.02 -3.47 -13.27
N GLY A 41 1.95 -4.66 -12.67
CA GLY A 41 1.09 -4.91 -11.52
C GLY A 41 -0.38 -5.06 -11.93
N THR A 42 -1.23 -5.24 -10.93
CA THR A 42 -2.68 -5.37 -11.09
C THR A 42 -3.39 -4.53 -10.04
N GLU A 43 -4.32 -3.68 -10.48
CA GLU A 43 -5.23 -2.94 -9.63
C GLU A 43 -6.50 -3.76 -9.38
N TYR A 44 -6.92 -3.82 -8.12
CA TYR A 44 -8.21 -4.34 -7.71
C TYR A 44 -9.04 -3.19 -7.15
N SER A 45 -10.18 -2.92 -7.78
CA SER A 45 -11.14 -1.91 -7.33
C SER A 45 -11.92 -2.40 -6.11
N ARG A 46 -12.56 -1.46 -5.41
CA ARG A 46 -13.52 -1.77 -4.34
C ARG A 46 -14.56 -2.82 -4.76
N GLU A 47 -15.10 -2.70 -5.96
CA GLU A 47 -16.14 -3.59 -6.50
C GLU A 47 -15.59 -5.00 -6.71
N GLN A 48 -14.37 -5.12 -7.25
CA GLN A 48 -13.70 -6.41 -7.42
C GLN A 48 -13.40 -7.05 -6.06
N ILE A 49 -12.91 -6.26 -5.09
CA ILE A 49 -12.65 -6.74 -3.72
C ILE A 49 -13.95 -7.18 -3.05
N ASN A 50 -15.03 -6.42 -3.15
CA ASN A 50 -16.34 -6.81 -2.61
C ASN A 50 -16.87 -8.09 -3.26
N THR A 51 -16.72 -8.22 -4.57
CA THR A 51 -17.10 -9.44 -5.30
C THR A 51 -16.27 -10.64 -4.82
N ALA A 52 -14.96 -10.44 -4.62
CA ALA A 52 -14.07 -11.44 -4.04
C ALA A 52 -14.52 -11.86 -2.64
N LEU A 53 -14.83 -10.91 -1.75
CA LEU A 53 -15.28 -11.17 -0.38
C LEU A 53 -16.60 -11.96 -0.30
N GLN A 54 -17.47 -11.83 -1.30
CA GLN A 54 -18.74 -12.58 -1.39
C GLN A 54 -18.56 -13.98 -1.99
N SER A 55 -17.41 -14.27 -2.58
CA SER A 55 -17.11 -15.57 -3.18
C SER A 55 -16.68 -16.60 -2.13
N GLY A 56 -16.83 -17.89 -2.45
CA GLY A 56 -16.33 -18.96 -1.58
C GLY A 56 -14.80 -19.02 -1.46
N ASN A 57 -14.07 -18.38 -2.39
CA ASN A 57 -12.61 -18.29 -2.38
C ASN A 57 -12.15 -16.91 -2.91
N PRO A 58 -12.05 -15.89 -2.04
CA PRO A 58 -11.75 -14.51 -2.45
C PRO A 58 -10.49 -14.36 -3.28
N TYR A 59 -9.49 -15.20 -3.03
CA TYR A 59 -8.19 -15.12 -3.69
C TYR A 59 -8.19 -15.64 -5.13
N ASP A 60 -9.24 -16.34 -5.57
CA ASP A 60 -9.38 -16.72 -6.99
C ASP A 60 -9.74 -15.50 -7.85
N LEU A 61 -10.43 -14.52 -7.27
CA LEU A 61 -10.83 -13.28 -7.95
C LEU A 61 -9.83 -12.14 -7.71
N ALA A 62 -9.29 -12.02 -6.50
CA ALA A 62 -8.27 -11.04 -6.15
C ALA A 62 -7.06 -11.74 -5.49
N PRO A 63 -6.10 -12.29 -6.27
CA PRO A 63 -4.98 -13.08 -5.76
C PRO A 63 -3.91 -12.30 -4.98
N SER A 64 -4.18 -11.06 -4.54
CA SER A 64 -3.25 -10.29 -3.72
C SER A 64 -3.28 -10.74 -2.27
N LYS A 65 -2.15 -11.28 -1.79
CA LYS A 65 -1.95 -11.71 -0.39
C LYS A 65 -0.79 -10.96 0.24
N ASP A 66 -0.97 -10.51 1.47
CA ASP A 66 0.11 -10.04 2.33
C ASP A 66 0.69 -11.22 3.12
N LEU A 67 1.72 -11.85 2.56
CA LEU A 67 2.38 -13.02 3.18
C LEU A 67 3.35 -12.63 4.30
N ASN A 68 3.74 -11.34 4.37
CA ASN A 68 4.65 -10.84 5.39
C ASN A 68 3.86 -10.35 6.62
N GLY A 69 2.72 -9.68 6.40
CA GLY A 69 1.83 -9.18 7.44
C GLY A 69 2.16 -7.76 7.93
N HIS A 70 3.31 -7.20 7.56
CA HIS A 70 3.72 -5.85 7.97
C HIS A 70 2.73 -4.78 7.51
N GLY A 71 2.33 -4.79 6.24
CA GLY A 71 1.36 -3.86 5.69
C GLY A 71 -0.03 -4.00 6.32
N THR A 72 -0.47 -5.24 6.56
CA THR A 72 -1.70 -5.54 7.30
C THR A 72 -1.68 -4.98 8.73
N MET A 73 -0.57 -5.16 9.45
CA MET A 73 -0.40 -4.62 10.80
C MET A 73 -0.44 -3.08 10.80
N MET A 74 0.32 -2.45 9.89
CA MET A 74 0.36 -0.99 9.74
C MET A 74 -1.02 -0.40 9.44
N ALA A 75 -1.74 -0.97 8.48
CA ALA A 75 -3.10 -0.55 8.14
C ALA A 75 -4.07 -0.74 9.32
N GLY A 76 -3.92 -1.85 10.05
CA GLY A 76 -4.70 -2.14 11.25
C GLY A 76 -4.53 -1.06 12.33
N ILE A 77 -3.29 -0.69 12.65
CA ILE A 77 -3.01 0.38 13.62
C ILE A 77 -3.61 1.71 13.14
N ALA A 78 -3.42 2.05 11.86
CA ALA A 78 -3.85 3.33 11.31
C ALA A 78 -5.37 3.53 11.36
N GLY A 79 -6.18 2.49 11.11
CA GLY A 79 -7.64 2.67 11.08
C GLY A 79 -8.47 1.38 11.08
N GLY A 80 -7.91 0.26 11.54
CA GLY A 80 -8.66 -0.99 11.67
C GLY A 80 -9.92 -0.77 12.51
N ARG A 81 -11.04 -1.41 12.15
CA ARG A 81 -12.29 -1.28 12.91
C ARG A 81 -12.08 -1.80 14.32
N ASP A 82 -12.72 -1.15 15.28
CA ASP A 82 -12.72 -1.60 16.67
C ASP A 82 -13.31 -3.00 16.80
N MET A 83 -12.60 -3.85 17.52
CA MET A 83 -13.02 -5.20 17.89
C MET A 83 -12.84 -5.35 19.41
N PRO A 84 -13.76 -4.78 20.23
CA PRO A 84 -13.64 -4.77 21.69
C PRO A 84 -13.47 -6.17 22.29
N ASP A 85 -14.17 -7.17 21.75
CA ASP A 85 -14.08 -8.57 22.17
C ASP A 85 -12.68 -9.18 21.98
N LYS A 86 -11.86 -8.57 21.11
CA LYS A 86 -10.47 -8.95 20.84
C LYS A 86 -9.46 -7.95 21.41
N GLY A 87 -9.92 -6.89 22.09
CA GLY A 87 -9.06 -5.84 22.63
C GLY A 87 -8.31 -5.03 21.57
N PHE A 88 -8.84 -4.94 20.34
CA PHE A 88 -8.20 -4.24 19.22
C PHE A 88 -8.97 -2.97 18.87
N TYR A 89 -8.25 -1.86 18.72
CA TYR A 89 -8.79 -0.54 18.39
C TYR A 89 -7.87 0.15 17.40
N GLY A 90 -8.42 0.66 16.30
CA GLY A 90 -7.69 1.48 15.33
C GLY A 90 -7.77 2.96 15.67
N VAL A 91 -6.93 3.78 15.04
CA VAL A 91 -6.93 5.23 15.28
C VAL A 91 -8.02 5.95 14.46
N ALA A 92 -8.04 5.75 13.14
CA ALA A 92 -8.99 6.38 12.23
C ALA A 92 -9.99 5.35 11.67
N THR A 93 -10.93 4.90 12.50
CA THR A 93 -11.86 3.78 12.22
C THR A 93 -12.89 4.06 11.13
N ASP A 94 -13.07 5.30 10.68
CA ASP A 94 -13.92 5.64 9.53
C ASP A 94 -13.11 5.91 8.25
N ALA A 95 -11.79 5.81 8.31
CA ALA A 95 -10.93 5.99 7.14
C ALA A 95 -11.09 4.83 6.14
N GLU A 96 -10.85 5.15 4.88
CA GLU A 96 -10.77 4.19 3.79
C GLU A 96 -9.33 4.09 3.30
N TYR A 97 -9.01 2.99 2.62
CA TYR A 97 -7.64 2.65 2.26
C TYR A 97 -7.43 2.71 0.75
N VAL A 98 -6.30 3.26 0.35
CA VAL A 98 -5.68 2.98 -0.96
C VAL A 98 -4.37 2.26 -0.66
N VAL A 99 -4.22 1.05 -1.15
CA VAL A 99 -3.10 0.17 -0.76
C VAL A 99 -2.22 -0.11 -1.95
N VAL A 100 -0.91 -0.04 -1.74
CA VAL A 100 0.10 -0.49 -2.70
C VAL A 100 0.93 -1.59 -2.06
N LYS A 101 0.84 -2.79 -2.62
CA LYS A 101 1.79 -3.87 -2.35
C LYS A 101 2.97 -3.71 -3.29
N LEU A 102 4.13 -3.42 -2.72
CA LEU A 102 5.35 -3.19 -3.47
C LEU A 102 5.95 -4.50 -3.94
N LYS A 103 6.53 -4.49 -5.14
CA LYS A 103 7.37 -5.61 -5.59
C LYS A 103 8.79 -5.45 -5.08
N GLU A 104 9.41 -6.56 -4.71
CA GLU A 104 10.78 -6.55 -4.24
C GLU A 104 11.78 -6.13 -5.33
N ALA A 105 12.90 -5.56 -4.89
CA ALA A 105 13.98 -5.12 -5.75
C ALA A 105 14.53 -6.28 -6.59
N LYS A 106 14.85 -5.97 -7.85
CA LYS A 106 15.37 -6.97 -8.81
C LYS A 106 16.68 -7.60 -8.30
N PRO A 107 16.96 -8.88 -8.61
CA PRO A 107 18.14 -9.59 -8.11
C PRO A 107 19.47 -8.84 -8.32
N TYR A 108 19.67 -8.24 -9.50
CA TYR A 108 20.92 -7.50 -9.77
C TYR A 108 21.08 -6.24 -8.90
N LEU A 109 19.99 -5.56 -8.53
CA LEU A 109 20.04 -4.41 -7.62
C LEU A 109 20.38 -4.87 -6.21
N ARG A 110 19.77 -5.99 -5.78
CA ARG A 110 20.06 -6.60 -4.48
C ARG A 110 21.54 -6.99 -4.38
N GLU A 111 22.08 -7.59 -5.44
CA GLU A 111 23.52 -7.90 -5.53
C GLU A 111 24.38 -6.64 -5.49
N PHE A 112 24.06 -5.63 -6.31
CA PHE A 112 24.80 -4.37 -6.39
C PHE A 112 24.89 -3.66 -5.03
N PHE A 113 23.77 -3.56 -4.32
CA PHE A 113 23.68 -2.93 -3.00
C PHE A 113 24.03 -3.88 -1.83
N ARG A 114 24.49 -5.11 -2.10
CA ARG A 114 24.88 -6.12 -1.10
C ARG A 114 23.79 -6.39 -0.07
N ILE A 115 22.53 -6.42 -0.52
CA ILE A 115 21.39 -6.75 0.32
C ILE A 115 21.50 -8.22 0.77
N PRO A 116 21.38 -8.51 2.08
CA PRO A 116 21.43 -9.88 2.58
C PRO A 116 20.41 -10.80 1.92
N GLU A 117 20.76 -12.08 1.78
CA GLU A 117 19.84 -13.10 1.32
C GLU A 117 18.65 -13.22 2.28
N GLY A 118 17.43 -13.31 1.74
CA GLY A 118 16.20 -13.36 2.53
C GLY A 118 15.72 -12.03 3.11
N ALA A 119 16.52 -10.94 3.05
CA ALA A 119 16.05 -9.63 3.49
C ALA A 119 15.01 -9.06 2.52
N VAL A 120 13.94 -8.48 3.02
CA VAL A 120 12.96 -7.77 2.19
C VAL A 120 13.56 -6.42 1.79
N ALA A 121 13.56 -6.14 0.48
CA ALA A 121 14.06 -4.87 -0.03
C ALA A 121 13.24 -4.43 -1.24
N TYR A 122 12.95 -3.13 -1.31
CA TYR A 122 12.18 -2.51 -2.38
C TYR A 122 13.05 -1.52 -3.14
N GLN A 123 12.72 -1.27 -4.40
CA GLN A 123 13.43 -0.29 -5.22
C GLN A 123 12.71 1.07 -5.21
N THR A 124 13.49 2.15 -5.20
CA THR A 124 13.01 3.53 -5.01
C THR A 124 11.96 3.94 -6.04
N ASN A 125 12.15 3.58 -7.31
CA ASN A 125 11.22 3.91 -8.39
C ASN A 125 9.83 3.27 -8.19
N ASP A 126 9.75 2.05 -7.65
CA ASP A 126 8.47 1.39 -7.35
C ASP A 126 7.75 2.07 -6.19
N ILE A 127 8.50 2.55 -5.19
CA ILE A 127 7.97 3.35 -4.08
C ILE A 127 7.40 4.66 -4.63
N MET A 128 8.15 5.38 -5.48
CA MET A 128 7.70 6.63 -6.10
C MET A 128 6.44 6.43 -6.95
N PHE A 129 6.36 5.35 -7.73
CA PHE A 129 5.14 5.03 -8.46
C PHE A 129 3.98 4.68 -7.53
N GLY A 130 4.23 3.99 -6.42
CA GLY A 130 3.23 3.73 -5.38
C GLY A 130 2.66 5.02 -4.80
N VAL A 131 3.53 5.97 -4.46
CA VAL A 131 3.14 7.29 -3.93
C VAL A 131 2.36 8.10 -4.97
N LYS A 132 2.80 8.08 -6.24
CA LYS A 132 2.07 8.69 -7.35
C LYS A 132 0.65 8.12 -7.45
N TYR A 133 0.54 6.80 -7.48
CA TYR A 133 -0.72 6.09 -7.61
C TYR A 133 -1.71 6.48 -6.50
N VAL A 134 -1.30 6.45 -5.23
CA VAL A 134 -2.20 6.81 -4.13
C VAL A 134 -2.61 8.28 -4.17
N SER A 135 -1.69 9.18 -4.55
CA SER A 135 -1.97 10.61 -4.70
C SER A 135 -2.96 10.89 -5.83
N ASP A 136 -2.78 10.22 -6.98
CA ASP A 136 -3.70 10.32 -8.11
C ASP A 136 -5.08 9.78 -7.73
N LYS A 137 -5.15 8.66 -7.00
CA LYS A 137 -6.42 8.09 -6.56
C LYS A 137 -7.16 8.97 -5.56
N ALA A 138 -6.45 9.61 -4.64
CA ALA A 138 -7.04 10.60 -3.74
C ALA A 138 -7.62 11.80 -4.49
N ARG A 139 -6.89 12.29 -5.50
CA ARG A 139 -7.33 13.40 -6.36
C ARG A 139 -8.56 13.03 -7.20
N GLU A 140 -8.58 11.85 -7.80
CA GLU A 140 -9.74 11.35 -8.56
C GLU A 140 -11.00 11.25 -7.69
N LEU A 141 -10.84 10.85 -6.42
CA LEU A 141 -11.93 10.75 -5.46
C LEU A 141 -12.31 12.10 -4.82
N GLY A 142 -11.52 13.16 -5.05
CA GLY A 142 -11.73 14.48 -4.45
C GLY A 142 -11.55 14.48 -2.92
N ARG A 143 -10.61 13.71 -2.38
CA ARG A 143 -10.45 13.49 -0.93
C ARG A 143 -9.03 13.76 -0.44
N PRO A 144 -8.86 14.21 0.82
CA PRO A 144 -7.54 14.28 1.44
C PRO A 144 -6.95 12.89 1.65
N ILE A 145 -5.61 12.81 1.71
CA ILE A 145 -4.89 11.55 1.91
C ILE A 145 -3.73 11.70 2.90
N VAL A 146 -3.57 10.69 3.76
CA VAL A 146 -2.37 10.48 4.56
C VAL A 146 -1.62 9.29 3.96
N ILE A 147 -0.39 9.52 3.49
CA ILE A 147 0.47 8.52 2.89
C ILE A 147 1.44 8.01 3.95
N CYS A 148 1.24 6.77 4.41
CA CYS A 148 2.10 6.14 5.40
C CYS A 148 3.15 5.25 4.72
N LEU A 149 4.43 5.54 4.96
CA LEU A 149 5.57 4.80 4.45
C LEU A 149 6.29 4.11 5.61
N GLY A 150 6.00 2.82 5.80
CA GLY A 150 6.67 1.94 6.76
C GLY A 150 8.03 1.41 6.28
N LEU A 151 8.77 2.20 5.50
CA LEU A 151 10.01 1.79 4.85
C LEU A 151 11.12 2.79 5.18
N GLY A 152 12.35 2.29 5.31
CA GLY A 152 13.53 3.10 5.56
C GLY A 152 14.77 2.51 4.87
N THR A 153 15.79 3.33 4.71
CA THR A 153 17.11 2.90 4.22
C THR A 153 18.20 3.79 4.80
N SER A 154 19.38 3.20 5.04
CA SER A 154 20.62 3.91 5.39
C SER A 154 21.55 4.08 4.19
N LEU A 155 21.13 3.65 2.99
CA LEU A 155 21.91 3.74 1.76
C LEU A 155 21.66 5.07 1.04
N ALA A 156 21.83 6.19 1.75
CA ALA A 156 21.62 7.54 1.23
C ALA A 156 22.51 8.57 1.96
N SER A 157 22.65 9.77 1.40
CA SER A 157 23.35 10.91 2.02
C SER A 157 22.66 11.45 3.27
N HIS A 158 21.35 11.20 3.42
CA HIS A 158 20.47 11.77 4.45
C HIS A 158 20.41 13.30 4.46
N ASP A 159 20.77 13.97 3.36
CA ASP A 159 20.70 15.43 3.22
C ASP A 159 19.37 15.94 2.64
N GLY A 160 18.45 15.02 2.32
CA GLY A 160 17.14 15.33 1.76
C GLY A 160 17.14 15.65 0.26
N LEU A 161 18.29 15.54 -0.42
CA LEU A 161 18.44 15.87 -1.84
C LEU A 161 18.25 14.65 -2.76
N GLU A 162 18.02 13.47 -2.20
CA GLU A 162 17.73 12.27 -2.97
C GLU A 162 16.38 12.37 -3.69
N PRO A 163 16.23 11.75 -4.88
CA PRO A 163 15.01 11.85 -5.69
C PRO A 163 13.72 11.47 -4.94
N LEU A 164 13.77 10.45 -4.07
CA LEU A 164 12.61 10.08 -3.26
C LEU A 164 12.27 11.15 -2.22
N SER A 165 13.27 11.72 -1.55
CA SER A 165 13.08 12.75 -0.53
C SER A 165 12.46 14.02 -1.13
N LEU A 166 12.98 14.47 -2.26
CA LEU A 166 12.42 15.62 -3.00
C LEU A 166 10.98 15.32 -3.44
N TYR A 167 10.75 14.14 -4.02
CA TYR A 167 9.42 13.76 -4.49
C TYR A 167 8.38 13.67 -3.37
N LEU A 168 8.74 13.09 -2.21
CA LEU A 168 7.85 13.04 -1.05
C LEU A 168 7.57 14.43 -0.48
N SER A 169 8.55 15.34 -0.52
CA SER A 169 8.37 16.74 -0.10
C SER A 169 7.39 17.45 -1.01
N GLU A 170 7.54 17.33 -2.34
CA GLU A 170 6.61 17.89 -3.32
C GLU A 170 5.18 17.33 -3.14
N VAL A 171 5.04 16.03 -2.90
CA VAL A 171 3.73 15.41 -2.65
C VAL A 171 3.11 15.91 -1.34
N GLY A 172 3.93 16.17 -0.31
CA GLY A 172 3.49 16.72 0.97
C GLY A 172 3.07 18.19 0.91
N ASP A 173 3.61 18.97 -0.04
CA ASP A 173 3.24 20.37 -0.24
C ASP A 173 1.88 20.54 -0.95
N ILE A 174 1.31 19.46 -1.49
CA ILE A 174 -0.02 19.48 -2.11
C ILE A 174 -1.09 19.57 -1.02
N SER A 175 -1.98 20.57 -1.14
CA SER A 175 -3.10 20.75 -0.22
C SER A 175 -3.96 19.49 -0.10
N GLY A 176 -4.16 19.02 1.14
CA GLY A 176 -4.92 17.80 1.44
C GLY A 176 -4.07 16.54 1.51
N ASN A 177 -2.77 16.61 1.23
CA ASN A 177 -1.83 15.51 1.40
C ASN A 177 -1.05 15.65 2.72
N ALA A 178 -0.79 14.53 3.36
CA ALA A 178 0.21 14.42 4.42
C ALA A 178 1.05 13.17 4.20
N VAL A 179 2.37 13.27 4.36
CA VAL A 179 3.30 12.14 4.23
C VAL A 179 3.87 11.82 5.61
N VAL A 180 3.75 10.57 6.04
CA VAL A 180 4.27 10.06 7.32
C VAL A 180 5.23 8.92 7.03
N VAL A 181 6.48 9.05 7.48
CA VAL A 181 7.56 8.09 7.21
C VAL A 181 8.09 7.54 8.53
N ALA A 182 8.32 6.22 8.61
CA ALA A 182 9.01 5.61 9.73
C ALA A 182 10.49 6.04 9.77
N VAL A 183 11.05 6.23 10.96
CA VAL A 183 12.41 6.77 11.14
C VAL A 183 13.55 5.80 10.77
N GLY A 184 13.24 4.51 10.56
CA GLY A 184 14.22 3.47 10.21
C GLY A 184 14.23 2.31 11.18
#